data_AF-A0A522T4W3-F1
#
_entry.id   AF-A0A522T4W3-F1
#
_cell.length_a   1.000
_cell.length_b   1.000
_cell.length_c   1.000
_cell.angle_alpha   90.00
_cell.angle_beta   90.00
_cell.angle_gamma   90.00
#
_symmetry.space_group_name_H-M   'P 1'
#
loop_
_entity.id
_entity.type
_entity.pdbx_description
1 polymer ?
#
loop_
_entity_poly.entity_id
_entity_poly.type
_entity_poly.pdbx_seq_one_letter_code
_entity_poly.pdbx_strand_id
1 'polypeptide(L)' 'MSLDRGRKISLEGSTISGSSGGGKLTLGMLRKLVAEHKLPVEKFVTHTFSFDDILDAHDIFGHAAEHDSLKVLIH' A
#
# COMPACT_ATOMS: atom_id res chain seq x y z
N MET A 1 -0.01 -14.56 -31.99
CA MET A 1 0.86 -14.53 -30.79
C MET A 1 0.20 -13.61 -29.77
N SER A 2 -0.43 -14.16 -28.74
CA SER A 2 -1.08 -13.37 -27.69
C SER A 2 -0.14 -13.31 -26.49
N LEU A 3 0.24 -12.09 -26.07
CA LEU A 3 1.04 -11.88 -24.87
C LEU A 3 0.19 -12.19 -23.63
N ASP A 4 0.55 -13.25 -22.92
CA ASP A 4 -0.03 -13.63 -21.64
C ASP A 4 0.44 -12.66 -20.53
N ARG A 5 -0.48 -11.83 -20.05
CA ARG A 5 -0.24 -10.88 -18.94
C ARG A 5 -0.33 -11.62 -17.62
N GLY A 6 0.78 -12.23 -17.19
CA GLY A 6 0.92 -12.77 -15.83
C GLY A 6 1.75 -14.04 -15.76
N ARG A 7 3.06 -13.97 -16.04
CA ARG A 7 3.96 -15.11 -15.83
C ARG A 7 4.06 -15.43 -14.34
N LYS A 8 3.32 -16.45 -13.94
CA LYS A 8 3.47 -17.21 -12.69
C LYS A 8 4.68 -18.14 -12.87
N ILE A 9 5.79 -17.85 -12.19
CA ILE A 9 7.01 -18.66 -12.24
C ILE A 9 6.94 -19.71 -11.13
N SER A 10 6.92 -20.98 -11.52
CA SER A 10 6.95 -22.12 -10.59
C SER A 10 8.35 -22.71 -10.57
N LEU A 11 8.99 -22.74 -9.39
CA LEU A 11 10.27 -23.40 -9.14
C LEU A 11 10.08 -24.35 -7.96
N GLU A 12 10.42 -25.63 -8.11
CA GLU A 12 10.55 -26.59 -6.99
C GLU A 12 9.36 -26.58 -6.01
N GLY A 13 8.13 -26.67 -6.53
CA GLY A 13 6.90 -26.69 -5.72
C GLY A 13 6.46 -25.32 -5.15
N SER A 14 7.26 -24.27 -5.31
CA SER A 14 6.90 -22.91 -4.95
C SER A 14 6.42 -22.13 -6.16
N THR A 15 5.34 -21.37 -5.99
CA THR A 15 4.85 -20.48 -7.04
C THR A 15 5.04 -19.01 -6.68
N ILE A 16 5.74 -18.28 -7.55
CA ILE A 16 5.91 -16.84 -7.46
C ILE A 16 4.85 -16.17 -8.36
N SER A 17 3.98 -15.35 -7.75
CA SER A 17 2.96 -14.55 -8.42
C SER A 17 3.21 -13.07 -8.17
N GLY A 18 3.57 -12.31 -9.21
CA GLY A 18 3.72 -10.86 -9.14
C GLY A 18 2.39 -10.14 -9.41
N SER A 19 2.01 -9.20 -8.53
CA SER A 19 0.83 -8.34 -8.73
C SER A 19 1.29 -6.90 -8.98
N SER A 20 1.06 -6.38 -10.19
CA SER A 20 1.25 -4.94 -10.47
C SER A 20 -0.06 -4.21 -10.23
N GLY A 21 -0.19 -3.49 -9.12
CA GLY A 21 -1.25 -2.49 -8.87
C GLY A 21 -2.69 -2.92 -9.14
N GLY A 22 -3.47 -3.17 -8.08
CA GLY A 22 -4.89 -3.50 -8.19
C GLY A 22 -5.71 -2.44 -8.96
N GLY A 23 -6.42 -2.86 -10.01
CA GLY A 23 -7.27 -1.97 -10.82
C GLY A 23 -8.58 -1.53 -10.14
N LYS A 24 -9.47 -0.86 -10.88
CA LYS A 24 -10.76 -0.26 -10.41
C LYS A 24 -11.63 -1.17 -9.53
N LEU A 25 -11.58 -2.49 -9.75
CA LEU A 25 -12.33 -3.49 -8.96
C LEU A 25 -11.83 -3.55 -7.50
N THR A 26 -10.51 -3.43 -7.29
CA THR A 26 -9.91 -3.48 -5.95
C THR A 26 -10.23 -2.22 -5.13
N LEU A 27 -10.33 -1.06 -5.77
CA LEU A 27 -10.75 0.18 -5.12
C LEU A 27 -12.18 0.10 -4.59
N GLY A 28 -13.10 -0.49 -5.37
CA GLY A 28 -14.48 -0.69 -4.94
C GLY A 28 -14.60 -1.60 -3.71
N MET A 29 -13.83 -2.68 -3.67
CA MET A 29 -13.77 -3.58 -2.51
C MET A 29 -13.18 -2.90 -1.28
N LEU A 30 -12.07 -2.18 -1.44
CA LEU A 30 -11.41 -1.48 -0.34
C LEU A 30 -12.35 -0.45 0.29
N ARG A 31 -13.07 0.34 -0.53
CA ARG A 31 -14.06 1.30 -0.04
C ARG A 31 -15.18 0.65 0.77
N LYS A 32 -15.70 -0.50 0.32
CA LYS A 32 -16.72 -1.25 1.08
C LYS A 32 -16.19 -1.69 2.44
N LEU A 33 -14.98 -2.23 2.50
CA LEU A 33 -14.38 -2.68 3.76
C LEU A 33 -14.14 -1.54 4.75
N VAL A 34 -13.74 -0.36 4.26
CA VAL A 34 -13.62 0.85 5.09
C VAL A 34 -14.98 1.31 5.61
N ALA A 35 -16.00 1.38 4.73
CA ALA A 35 -17.35 1.78 5.13
C ALA A 35 -18.01 0.80 6.11
N GLU A 36 -17.71 -0.49 6.00
CA GLU A 36 -18.17 -1.53 6.92
C GLU A 36 -17.33 -1.60 8.22
N HIS A 37 -16.37 -0.69 8.42
CA HIS A 37 -15.44 -0.67 9.56
C HIS A 37 -14.67 -1.98 9.78
N LYS A 38 -14.49 -2.78 8.72
CA LYS A 38 -13.75 -4.04 8.74
C LYS A 38 -12.24 -3.86 8.64
N LEU A 39 -11.80 -2.62 8.40
CA LEU A 39 -10.40 -2.21 8.41
C LEU A 39 -10.22 -1.11 9.46
N PRO A 40 -9.37 -1.31 10.49
CA PRO A 40 -9.08 -0.29 11.49
C PRO A 40 -8.12 0.74 10.90
N VAL A 41 -8.61 1.59 9.99
CA VAL A 41 -7.78 2.47 9.17
C VAL A 41 -6.99 3.50 9.99
N GLU A 42 -7.53 3.86 11.14
CA GLU A 42 -6.95 4.80 12.09
C GLU A 42 -5.65 4.26 12.69
N LYS A 43 -5.52 2.93 12.81
CA LYS A 43 -4.31 2.28 13.34
C LYS A 43 -3.17 2.20 12.34
N PHE A 44 -3.41 2.54 11.07
CA PHE A 44 -2.36 2.50 10.06
C PHE A 44 -1.52 3.77 10.04
N VAL A 45 -2.07 4.92 10.42
CA VAL A 45 -1.35 6.19 10.42
C VAL A 45 -0.41 6.23 11.62
N THR A 46 0.90 6.27 11.37
CA THR A 46 1.90 6.39 12.44
C THR A 46 2.36 7.82 12.65
N HIS A 47 2.33 8.65 11.61
CA HIS A 47 2.73 10.06 11.68
C HIS A 47 1.77 10.96 10.90
N THR A 48 1.60 12.19 11.40
CA THR A 48 0.76 13.23 10.79
C THR A 48 1.58 14.50 10.59
N PHE A 49 1.48 15.09 9.42
CA PHE A 49 2.17 16.33 9.06
C PHE A 49 1.19 17.32 8.44
N SER A 50 1.49 18.60 8.60
CA SER A 50 0.80 19.64 7.82
C SER A 50 1.33 19.66 6.39
N PHE A 51 0.61 20.32 5.47
CA PHE A 51 1.10 20.51 4.10
C PHE A 51 2.43 21.28 4.02
N ASP A 52 2.68 22.18 4.97
CA ASP A 52 3.92 22.97 5.01
C ASP A 52 5.15 22.09 5.33
N ASP A 53 4.94 20.94 5.97
CA ASP A 53 5.99 20.00 6.40
C ASP A 53 6.20 18.84 5.41
N ILE A 54 5.82 19.01 4.14
CA ILE A 54 5.83 17.92 3.15
C ILE A 54 7.22 17.31 2.92
N LEU A 55 8.28 18.10 3.07
CA LEU A 55 9.65 17.64 2.92
C LEU A 55 10.05 16.73 4.09
N ASP A 56 9.68 17.10 5.31
CA ASP A 56 9.93 16.30 6.51
C ASP A 56 9.11 15.00 6.48
N ALA A 57 7.86 15.08 6.01
CA ALA A 57 7.01 13.91 5.80
C ALA A 57 7.64 12.91 4.81
N HIS A 58 8.27 13.41 3.74
CA HIS A 58 8.96 12.57 2.77
C HIS A 58 10.21 11.92 3.37
N ASP A 59 10.99 12.65 4.16
CA ASP A 59 12.20 12.13 4.79
C ASP A 59 11.89 11.03 5.82
N ILE A 60 10.90 11.27 6.69
CA ILE A 60 10.43 10.29 7.69
C ILE A 60 9.92 9.01 7.02
N PHE A 61 9.22 9.14 5.89
CA PHE A 61 8.78 7.98 5.12
C PHE A 61 9.94 7.29 4.38
N GLY A 62 10.93 8.04 3.88
CA GLY A 62 12.14 7.52 3.26
C GLY A 62 12.99 6.70 4.22
N HIS A 63 13.04 7.10 5.48
CA HIS A 63 13.74 6.42 6.58
C HIS A 63 12.76 5.67 7.51
N ALA A 64 11.75 5.04 6.92
CA ALA A 64 10.67 4.40 7.66
C ALA A 64 11.11 3.37 8.71
N ALA A 65 12.20 2.65 8.47
CA ALA A 65 12.73 1.66 9.42
C ALA A 65 13.36 2.31 10.67
N GLU A 66 13.85 3.55 10.55
CA GLU A 66 14.48 4.30 11.65
C GLU A 66 13.44 5.07 12.47
N HIS A 67 12.33 5.44 11.83
CA HIS A 67 11.24 6.21 12.44
C HIS A 67 9.97 5.39 12.72
N ASP A 68 10.02 4.06 12.60
CA ASP A 68 8.85 3.17 12.74
C ASP A 68 7.65 3.65 11.90
N SER A 69 7.92 4.16 10.70
CA SER A 69 6.90 4.74 9.83
C SER A 69 6.20 3.66 9.00
N LEU A 70 4.92 3.41 9.28
CA LEU A 70 4.07 2.53 8.48
C LEU A 70 3.26 3.31 7.44
N LYS A 71 2.70 4.46 7.82
CA LYS A 71 1.92 5.33 6.94
C LYS A 71 1.88 6.74 7.47
N VAL A 72 2.12 7.70 6.57
CA VAL A 72 2.09 9.12 6.86
C VAL A 72 0.80 9.74 6.33
N LEU A 73 0.17 10.60 7.14
CA LEU A 73 -1.00 11.40 6.76
C LEU A 73 -0.60 12.87 6.63
N ILE A 74 -1.00 13.51 5.52
CA ILE A 74 -0.82 14.94 5.27
C ILE A 74 -2.21 15.58 5.29
N HIS A 75 -2.37 16.69 5.99
CA HIS A 75 -3.64 17.41 6.11
C HIS A 75 -3.52 18.92 5.87
#